data_AF-A0A7Y0ZN28-F1
#
_entry.id   AF-A0A7Y0ZN28-F1
#
_cell.length_a   1.000
_cell.length_b   1.000
_cell.length_c   1.000
_cell.angle_alpha   90.00
_cell.angle_beta   90.00
_cell.angle_gamma   90.00
#
_symmetry.space_group_name_H-M   'P 1'
#
loop_
_entity.id
_entity.type
_entity.pdbx_description
1 polymer ?
#
loop_
_entity_poly.entity_id
_entity_poly.type
_entity_poly.pdbx_seq_one_letter_code
_entity_poly.pdbx_strand_id
1 'polypeptide(L)'
;MKTVIVLALALLSGVVYAAPDAARLQELQAATKACKAKGFKTVGEQEDCVHAAYVKINSDTPARGTLYAEKNYKGFSKAQAEGKLLSLKKEYDKAPKGTYFQASKKAGAVDRVSILNEGWWLQTNILGARQTQGDPWFIECKDGAKTLNYVRRCPLGKGGAK
;
A
#
# COMPACT_ATOMS: atom_id res chain seq x y z
N MET A 1 41.61 -29.91 21.36
CA MET A 1 40.58 -28.85 21.37
C MET A 1 40.04 -28.73 19.95
N LYS A 2 38.83 -29.25 19.68
CA LYS A 2 38.19 -29.24 18.36
C LYS A 2 37.05 -28.23 18.38
N THR A 3 37.24 -27.12 17.68
CA THR A 3 36.26 -26.05 17.50
C THR A 3 35.16 -26.53 16.55
N VAL A 4 33.95 -26.72 17.08
CA VAL A 4 32.75 -26.99 16.29
C VAL A 4 32.22 -25.66 15.77
N ILE A 5 32.34 -25.44 14.48
CA ILE A 5 31.75 -24.30 13.77
C ILE A 5 30.25 -24.58 13.63
N VAL A 6 29.44 -23.84 14.39
CA VAL A 6 27.98 -23.86 14.25
C VAL A 6 27.61 -22.96 13.06
N LEU A 7 27.29 -23.57 11.92
CA LEU A 7 26.68 -22.89 10.79
C LEU A 7 25.23 -22.53 11.17
N ALA A 8 25.00 -21.29 11.58
CA ALA A 8 23.66 -20.74 11.70
C ALA A 8 23.12 -20.47 10.28
N LEU A 9 22.32 -21.41 9.77
CA LEU A 9 21.51 -21.21 8.57
C LEU A 9 20.45 -20.15 8.90
N ALA A 10 20.73 -18.89 8.54
CA ALA A 10 19.74 -17.83 8.56
C ALA A 10 18.68 -18.14 7.48
N LEU A 11 17.62 -18.82 7.90
CA LEU A 11 16.36 -18.90 7.16
C LEU A 11 15.80 -17.48 7.07
N LEU A 12 16.21 -16.76 6.03
CA LEU A 12 15.49 -15.61 5.53
C LEU A 12 14.15 -16.14 5.00
N SER A 13 13.18 -16.21 5.91
CA SER A 13 11.76 -16.37 5.61
C SER A 13 11.33 -15.16 4.77
N GLY A 14 11.62 -15.22 3.47
CA GLY A 14 10.99 -14.37 2.48
C GLY A 14 9.51 -14.71 2.50
N VAL A 15 8.74 -14.00 3.32
CA VAL A 15 7.29 -13.99 3.20
C VAL A 15 7.01 -13.47 1.80
N VAL A 16 6.71 -14.38 0.88
CA VAL A 16 6.16 -14.05 -0.42
C VAL A 16 4.80 -13.43 -0.13
N TYR A 17 4.79 -12.12 0.06
CA TYR A 17 3.56 -11.34 0.08
C TYR A 17 3.00 -11.41 -1.34
N ALA A 18 2.15 -12.41 -1.58
CA ALA A 18 1.23 -12.38 -2.71
C ALA A 18 0.59 -10.99 -2.72
N ALA A 19 0.59 -10.33 -3.89
CA ALA A 19 0.12 -8.97 -4.00
C ALA A 19 -1.28 -8.89 -3.36
N PRO A 20 -1.48 -8.07 -2.31
CA PRO A 20 -2.69 -8.07 -1.49
C PRO A 20 -3.96 -7.87 -2.31
N ASP A 21 -3.85 -7.19 -3.46
CA ASP A 21 -4.96 -6.96 -4.37
C ASP A 21 -5.43 -8.20 -5.14
N ALA A 22 -4.56 -9.19 -5.40
CA ALA A 22 -4.95 -10.43 -6.08
C ALA A 22 -5.75 -11.35 -5.16
N ALA A 23 -5.30 -11.53 -3.92
CA ALA A 23 -6.01 -12.30 -2.90
C ALA A 23 -7.35 -11.65 -2.55
N ARG A 24 -7.38 -10.33 -2.36
CA ARG A 24 -8.62 -9.55 -2.15
C ARG A 24 -9.60 -9.73 -3.30
N LEU A 25 -9.13 -9.69 -4.55
CA LEU A 25 -9.99 -9.89 -5.71
C LEU A 25 -10.63 -11.29 -5.72
N GLN A 26 -9.86 -12.32 -5.39
CA GLN A 26 -10.38 -13.69 -5.27
C GLN A 26 -11.45 -13.79 -4.18
N GLU A 27 -11.25 -13.14 -3.04
CA GLU A 27 -12.22 -13.10 -1.95
C GLU A 27 -13.54 -12.43 -2.38
N LEU A 28 -13.45 -11.29 -3.07
CA LEU A 28 -14.62 -10.59 -3.63
C LEU A 28 -15.37 -11.44 -4.67
N GLN A 29 -14.64 -12.12 -5.54
CA GLN A 29 -15.23 -13.01 -6.56
C GLN A 29 -15.92 -14.22 -5.91
N ALA A 30 -15.28 -14.83 -4.90
CA ALA A 30 -15.84 -15.95 -4.15
C ALA A 30 -17.12 -15.55 -3.41
N ALA A 31 -17.11 -14.39 -2.73
CA ALA A 31 -18.29 -13.86 -2.05
C ALA A 31 -19.44 -13.56 -3.02
N THR A 32 -19.12 -12.96 -4.18
CA THR A 32 -20.12 -12.71 -5.23
C THR A 32 -20.73 -14.01 -5.73
N LYS A 33 -19.90 -15.04 -5.99
CA LYS A 33 -20.37 -16.36 -6.42
C LYS A 33 -21.24 -17.03 -5.35
N ALA A 34 -20.85 -16.92 -4.07
CA ALA A 34 -21.63 -17.45 -2.96
C ALA A 34 -23.00 -16.77 -2.84
N CYS A 35 -23.08 -15.45 -2.98
CA CYS A 35 -24.37 -14.74 -3.01
C CYS A 35 -25.25 -15.15 -4.20
N LYS A 36 -24.67 -15.28 -5.40
CA LYS A 36 -25.42 -15.76 -6.59
C LYS A 36 -25.96 -17.18 -6.41
N ALA A 37 -25.22 -18.04 -5.71
CA ALA A 37 -25.63 -19.43 -5.46
C ALA A 37 -26.78 -19.57 -4.44
N LYS A 38 -27.10 -18.53 -3.66
CA LYS A 38 -28.17 -18.57 -2.64
C LYS A 38 -29.59 -18.56 -3.21
N GLY A 39 -29.78 -18.24 -4.50
CA GLY A 39 -31.10 -18.26 -5.14
C GLY A 39 -32.08 -17.24 -4.56
N PHE A 40 -31.63 -15.99 -4.37
CA PHE A 40 -32.47 -14.89 -3.90
C PHE A 40 -33.70 -14.67 -4.79
N LYS A 41 -34.79 -14.19 -4.19
CA LYS A 41 -36.07 -13.98 -4.92
C LYS A 41 -36.02 -12.75 -5.80
N THR A 42 -35.24 -11.75 -5.42
CA THR A 42 -35.09 -10.50 -6.17
C THR A 42 -33.62 -10.18 -6.44
N VAL A 43 -33.38 -9.36 -7.47
CA VAL A 43 -32.06 -8.82 -7.76
C VAL A 43 -31.56 -7.94 -6.61
N GLY A 44 -32.45 -7.17 -5.97
CA GLY A 44 -32.10 -6.30 -4.84
C GLY A 44 -31.52 -7.07 -3.65
N GLU A 45 -32.17 -8.18 -3.23
CA GLU A 45 -31.65 -9.02 -2.15
C GLU A 45 -30.28 -9.65 -2.47
N GLN A 46 -30.04 -9.97 -3.74
CA GLN A 46 -28.74 -10.44 -4.19
C GLN A 46 -27.68 -9.33 -4.10
N GLU A 47 -28.01 -8.12 -4.55
CA GLU A 47 -27.12 -6.96 -4.47
C GLU A 47 -26.79 -6.59 -3.02
N ASP A 48 -27.77 -6.66 -2.10
CA ASP A 48 -27.55 -6.44 -0.68
C ASP A 48 -26.59 -7.48 -0.08
N CYS A 49 -26.71 -8.75 -0.46
CA CYS A 49 -25.76 -9.79 -0.06
C CYS A 49 -24.34 -9.49 -0.55
N VAL A 50 -24.20 -9.12 -1.83
CA VAL A 50 -22.90 -8.78 -2.43
C VAL A 50 -22.32 -7.53 -1.78
N HIS A 51 -23.14 -6.52 -1.52
CA HIS A 51 -22.73 -5.28 -0.87
C HIS A 51 -22.27 -5.52 0.57
N ALA A 52 -23.03 -6.27 1.36
CA ALA A 52 -22.65 -6.62 2.72
C ALA A 52 -21.31 -7.38 2.76
N ALA A 53 -21.10 -8.31 1.83
CA ALA A 53 -19.82 -9.00 1.69
C ALA A 53 -18.69 -8.05 1.28
N TYR A 54 -18.93 -7.13 0.34
CA TYR A 54 -17.97 -6.12 -0.09
C TYR A 54 -17.55 -5.20 1.06
N VAL A 55 -18.50 -4.72 1.86
CA VAL A 55 -18.24 -3.87 3.04
C VAL A 55 -17.38 -4.62 4.05
N LYS A 56 -17.73 -5.88 4.37
CA LYS A 56 -16.95 -6.70 5.29
C LYS A 56 -15.52 -6.91 4.81
N ILE A 57 -15.35 -7.34 3.56
CA ILE A 57 -14.03 -7.59 2.97
C ILE A 57 -13.19 -6.32 2.93
N ASN A 58 -13.77 -5.15 2.66
CA ASN A 58 -13.01 -3.89 2.65
C ASN A 58 -12.58 -3.41 4.03
N SER A 59 -13.36 -3.73 5.07
CA SER A 59 -12.96 -3.45 6.45
C SER A 59 -11.75 -4.31 6.84
N ASP A 60 -11.77 -5.58 6.45
CA ASP A 60 -10.73 -6.54 6.80
C ASP A 60 -9.49 -6.43 5.90
N THR A 61 -9.69 -6.16 4.63
CA THR A 61 -8.64 -6.06 3.61
C THR A 61 -8.93 -4.88 2.69
N PRO A 62 -8.59 -3.64 3.11
CA PRO A 62 -8.79 -2.45 2.28
C PRO A 62 -7.95 -2.56 0.99
N ALA A 63 -8.48 -2.04 -0.11
CA ALA A 63 -7.73 -1.93 -1.35
C ALA A 63 -6.49 -1.02 -1.16
N ARG A 64 -5.42 -1.30 -1.90
CA ARG A 64 -4.20 -0.47 -1.93
C ARG A 64 -4.54 1.02 -2.15
N GLY A 65 -3.92 1.89 -1.36
CA GLY A 65 -4.28 3.30 -1.22
C GLY A 65 -4.18 3.80 0.23
N THR A 66 -4.82 4.92 0.54
CA THR A 66 -4.74 5.59 1.85
C THR A 66 -5.15 4.69 3.02
N LEU A 67 -6.31 4.02 2.93
CA LEU A 67 -6.80 3.13 4.00
C LEU A 67 -5.91 1.90 4.19
N TYR A 68 -5.36 1.37 3.09
CA TYR A 68 -4.37 0.29 3.17
C TYR A 68 -3.09 0.77 3.86
N ALA A 69 -2.58 1.95 3.51
CA ALA A 69 -1.41 2.52 4.17
C ALA A 69 -1.66 2.73 5.67
N GLU A 70 -2.83 3.25 6.04
CA GLU A 70 -3.20 3.40 7.44
C GLU A 70 -3.19 2.06 8.18
N LYS A 71 -3.78 1.02 7.61
CA LYS A 71 -3.84 -0.29 8.26
C LYS A 71 -2.47 -0.97 8.36
N ASN A 72 -1.63 -0.86 7.32
CA ASN A 72 -0.42 -1.66 7.19
C ASN A 72 0.87 -0.94 7.59
N TYR A 73 0.90 0.39 7.54
CA TYR A 73 2.12 1.18 7.79
C TYR A 73 2.04 1.97 9.10
N LYS A 74 0.88 2.00 9.77
CA LYS A 74 0.75 2.60 11.10
C LYS A 74 1.70 1.92 12.09
N GLY A 75 2.42 2.75 12.84
CA GLY A 75 3.45 2.30 13.77
C GLY A 75 4.84 2.13 13.16
N PHE A 76 5.02 2.36 11.86
CA PHE A 76 6.36 2.40 11.27
C PHE A 76 7.19 3.53 11.89
N SER A 77 8.46 3.22 12.18
CA SER A 77 9.48 4.23 12.46
C SER A 77 9.79 5.05 11.20
N LYS A 78 10.44 6.22 11.37
CA LYS A 78 10.87 7.06 10.24
C LYS A 78 11.75 6.31 9.23
N ALA A 79 12.68 5.48 9.71
CA ALA A 79 13.55 4.68 8.84
C ALA A 79 12.76 3.62 8.04
N GLN A 80 11.79 2.96 8.68
CA GLN A 80 10.91 2.00 7.99
C GLN A 80 10.03 2.69 6.95
N ALA A 81 9.50 3.88 7.26
CA ALA A 81 8.72 4.67 6.32
C ALA A 81 9.54 5.11 5.10
N GLU A 82 10.78 5.55 5.29
CA GLU A 82 11.70 5.89 4.20
C GLU A 82 12.03 4.67 3.33
N GLY A 83 12.33 3.52 3.94
CA GLY A 83 12.54 2.26 3.22
C GLY A 83 11.30 1.81 2.44
N LYS A 84 10.11 2.03 2.99
CA LYS A 84 8.85 1.74 2.30
C LYS A 84 8.60 2.71 1.16
N LEU A 85 8.87 4.01 1.30
CA LEU A 85 8.80 4.99 0.21
C LEU A 85 9.70 4.63 -0.97
N LEU A 86 10.93 4.16 -0.71
CA LEU A 86 11.82 3.65 -1.76
C LEU A 86 11.20 2.48 -2.52
N SER A 87 10.56 1.56 -1.80
CA SER A 87 9.88 0.41 -2.40
C SER A 87 8.66 0.84 -3.22
N LEU A 88 7.83 1.73 -2.67
CA LEU A 88 6.67 2.29 -3.36
C LEU A 88 7.06 3.08 -4.61
N LYS A 89 8.17 3.82 -4.59
CA LYS A 89 8.67 4.49 -5.80
C LYS A 89 8.99 3.49 -6.91
N LYS A 90 9.67 2.39 -6.59
CA LYS A 90 9.97 1.32 -7.55
C LYS A 90 8.71 0.64 -8.07
N GLU A 91 7.70 0.44 -7.21
CA GLU A 91 6.38 -0.05 -7.61
C GLU A 91 5.69 0.93 -8.55
N TYR A 92 5.67 2.23 -8.20
CA TYR A 92 5.05 3.31 -8.97
C TYR A 92 5.61 3.42 -10.39
N ASP A 93 6.94 3.37 -10.53
CA ASP A 93 7.61 3.51 -11.83
C ASP A 93 7.20 2.38 -12.80
N LYS A 94 6.90 1.18 -12.27
CA LYS A 94 6.48 -0.01 -13.02
C LYS A 94 4.95 -0.14 -13.16
N ALA A 95 4.19 0.54 -12.30
CA ALA A 95 2.74 0.40 -12.26
C ALA A 95 2.08 1.04 -13.48
N PRO A 96 0.95 0.49 -13.95
CA PRO A 96 0.15 1.11 -15.00
C PRO A 96 -0.31 2.51 -14.56
N LYS A 97 -0.31 3.46 -15.49
CA LYS A 97 -0.93 4.77 -15.28
C LYS A 97 -2.40 4.50 -14.96
N GLY A 98 -2.82 4.79 -13.73
CA GLY A 98 -4.22 4.65 -13.34
C GLY A 98 -5.10 5.49 -14.27
N THR A 99 -6.17 4.90 -14.76
CA THR A 99 -7.20 5.62 -15.52
C THR A 99 -8.33 6.00 -14.55
N TYR A 100 -9.07 7.07 -14.87
CA TYR A 100 -10.24 7.50 -14.09
C TYR A 100 -11.32 6.40 -14.02
N PHE A 101 -11.38 5.54 -15.03
CA PHE A 101 -12.32 4.43 -15.12
C PHE A 101 -11.69 3.13 -14.60
N GLN A 102 -12.15 2.66 -13.43
CA GLN A 102 -11.65 1.44 -12.80
C GLN A 102 -11.87 0.16 -13.63
N ALA A 103 -12.78 0.19 -14.61
CA ALA A 103 -13.12 -0.96 -15.45
C ALA A 103 -12.01 -1.36 -16.45
N SER A 104 -11.09 -0.46 -16.81
CA SER A 104 -9.96 -0.80 -17.70
C SER A 104 -8.73 -1.33 -16.94
N LYS A 105 -8.84 -1.53 -15.63
CA LYS A 105 -7.77 -2.10 -14.82
C LYS A 105 -7.62 -3.58 -15.18
N LYS A 106 -6.39 -4.04 -15.45
CA LYS A 106 -6.10 -5.48 -15.31
C LYS A 106 -6.51 -5.86 -13.89
N ALA A 107 -7.46 -6.80 -13.77
CA ALA A 107 -8.01 -7.17 -12.47
C ALA A 107 -6.87 -7.60 -11.52
N GLY A 108 -6.78 -6.96 -10.35
CA GLY A 108 -5.73 -7.21 -9.36
C GLY A 108 -4.42 -6.42 -9.54
N ALA A 109 -4.31 -5.55 -10.56
CA ALA A 109 -3.15 -4.66 -10.71
C ALA A 109 -3.27 -3.41 -9.84
N VAL A 110 -2.23 -3.13 -9.04
CA VAL A 110 -2.10 -1.88 -8.30
C VAL A 110 -1.75 -0.76 -9.26
N ASP A 111 -2.53 0.32 -9.27
CA ASP A 111 -2.25 1.47 -10.13
C ASP A 111 -1.37 2.53 -9.46
N ARG A 112 -0.82 3.43 -10.28
CA ARG A 112 0.01 4.56 -9.82
C ARG A 112 -0.68 5.46 -8.80
N VAL A 113 -2.01 5.61 -8.86
CA VAL A 113 -2.76 6.51 -7.96
C VAL A 113 -2.84 5.88 -6.56
N SER A 114 -3.15 4.59 -6.47
CA SER A 114 -3.11 3.84 -5.21
C SER A 114 -1.73 3.93 -4.53
N ILE A 115 -0.66 3.70 -5.30
CA ILE A 115 0.72 3.75 -4.79
C ILE A 115 1.10 5.18 -4.35
N LEU A 116 0.67 6.20 -5.10
CA LEU A 116 0.90 7.60 -4.76
C LEU A 116 0.17 8.00 -3.46
N ASN A 117 -1.06 7.54 -3.28
CA ASN A 117 -1.83 7.78 -2.06
C ASN A 117 -1.18 7.12 -0.83
N GLU A 118 -0.64 5.91 -0.99
CA GLU A 118 0.15 5.26 0.06
C GLU A 118 1.42 6.05 0.42
N GLY A 119 2.14 6.53 -0.59
CA GLY A 119 3.33 7.35 -0.40
C GLY A 119 3.00 8.64 0.35
N TRP A 120 1.92 9.33 -0.05
CA TRP A 120 1.47 10.54 0.64
C TRP A 120 1.03 10.27 2.07
N TRP A 121 0.39 9.13 2.34
CA TRP A 121 0.03 8.77 3.72
C TRP A 121 1.27 8.61 4.61
N LEU A 122 2.35 7.98 4.11
CA LEU A 122 3.63 7.89 4.85
C LEU A 122 4.24 9.28 5.10
N GLN A 123 4.20 10.16 4.09
CA GLN A 123 4.72 11.52 4.20
C GLN A 123 4.02 12.30 5.31
N THR A 124 2.68 12.28 5.31
CA THR A 124 1.88 13.11 6.23
C THR A 124 1.85 12.55 7.64
N ASN A 125 1.74 11.22 7.79
CA ASN A 125 1.45 10.61 9.09
C ASN A 125 2.70 10.15 9.84
N ILE A 126 3.84 9.96 9.16
CA ILE A 126 5.06 9.47 9.80
C ILE A 126 6.23 10.43 9.61
N LEU A 127 6.44 10.92 8.40
CA LEU A 127 7.59 11.78 8.08
C LEU A 127 7.35 13.26 8.37
N GLY A 128 6.09 13.65 8.61
CA GLY A 128 5.70 15.00 9.02
C GLY A 128 5.66 16.02 7.89
N ALA A 129 5.67 15.58 6.63
CA ALA A 129 5.56 16.45 5.47
C ALA A 129 4.10 16.89 5.24
N ARG A 130 3.91 18.13 4.80
CA ARG A 130 2.59 18.61 4.35
C ARG A 130 2.27 18.04 2.96
N GLN A 131 1.02 17.65 2.75
CA GLN A 131 0.58 17.21 1.43
C GLN A 131 0.66 18.37 0.43
N THR A 132 1.29 18.12 -0.71
CA THR A 132 1.41 19.07 -1.83
C THR A 132 0.90 18.42 -3.11
N GLN A 133 0.77 19.18 -4.19
CA GLN A 133 0.38 18.63 -5.50
C GLN A 133 1.47 17.75 -6.16
N GLY A 134 2.66 17.64 -5.57
CA GLY A 134 3.77 16.86 -6.11
C GLY A 134 3.74 15.36 -5.78
N ASP A 135 4.80 14.66 -6.17
CA ASP A 135 5.02 13.28 -5.75
C ASP A 135 5.52 13.19 -4.29
N PRO A 136 5.24 12.07 -3.59
CA PRO A 136 5.68 11.84 -2.23
C PRO A 136 7.08 11.19 -2.16
N TRP A 137 7.90 11.24 -3.22
CA TRP A 137 9.14 10.45 -3.30
C TRP A 137 10.36 11.21 -2.74
N PHE A 138 10.24 11.72 -1.52
CA PHE A 138 11.29 12.51 -0.88
C PHE A 138 11.35 12.29 0.64
N ILE A 139 12.35 12.88 1.29
CA ILE A 139 12.34 13.11 2.74
C ILE A 139 12.74 14.56 2.99
N GLU A 140 12.30 15.13 4.10
CA GLU A 140 12.75 16.46 4.48
C GLU A 140 14.24 16.42 4.88
N CYS A 141 15.03 17.34 4.34
CA CYS A 141 16.44 17.45 4.72
C CYS A 141 16.56 17.84 6.20
N LYS A 142 17.51 17.23 6.93
CA LYS A 142 17.80 17.58 8.34
C LYS A 142 18.21 19.06 8.47
N ASP A 143 19.08 19.51 7.57
CA ASP A 143 19.63 20.87 7.55
C ASP A 143 18.93 21.79 6.52
N GLY A 144 17.66 21.50 6.23
CA GLY A 144 16.85 22.26 5.27
C GLY A 144 16.07 23.38 5.95
N ALA A 145 16.16 24.60 5.43
CA ALA A 145 15.23 25.66 5.82
C ALA A 145 13.78 25.22 5.56
N LYS A 146 12.94 25.26 6.60
CA LYS A 146 11.50 25.05 6.50
C LYS A 146 10.82 26.40 6.56
N THR A 147 10.04 26.74 5.54
CA THR A 147 9.09 27.85 5.61
C THR A 147 7.68 27.30 5.51
N LEU A 148 6.67 28.16 5.73
CA LEU A 148 5.26 27.76 5.58
C LEU A 148 4.93 27.18 4.20
N ASN A 149 5.71 27.54 3.16
CA ASN A 149 5.45 27.21 1.75
C ASN A 149 6.57 26.41 1.07
N TYR A 150 7.71 26.17 1.73
CA TYR A 150 8.85 25.47 1.13
C TYR A 150 9.48 24.47 2.11
N VAL A 151 9.64 23.25 1.61
CA VAL A 151 10.35 22.16 2.27
C VAL A 151 11.50 21.73 1.38
N ARG A 152 12.72 21.75 1.91
CA ARG A 152 13.88 21.22 1.18
C ARG A 152 13.82 19.70 1.17
N ARG A 153 13.68 19.15 -0.04
CA ARG A 153 13.61 17.71 -0.29
C ARG A 153 15.02 17.13 -0.43
N CYS A 154 15.30 16.04 0.27
CA CYS A 154 16.52 15.25 0.18
C CYS A 154 16.25 13.91 -0.51
N PRO A 155 17.29 13.28 -1.09
CA PRO A 155 17.17 11.95 -1.68
C PRO A 155 16.69 10.91 -0.66
N LEU A 156 15.85 9.99 -1.11
CA LEU A 156 15.45 8.84 -0.32
C LEU A 156 16.66 7.91 -0.05
N GLY A 157 16.71 7.28 1.13
CA GLY A 157 17.74 6.32 1.55
C GLY A 157 18.89 6.92 2.35
N LYS A 158 18.84 8.22 2.65
CA LYS A 158 19.89 8.96 3.38
C LYS A 158 19.40 9.57 4.70
N GLY A 159 18.17 9.32 5.13
CA GLY A 159 17.64 9.83 6.39
C GLY A 159 17.58 11.36 6.48
N GLY A 160 17.58 12.07 5.35
CA GLY A 160 17.53 13.53 5.27
C GLY A 160 18.90 14.19 5.13
N ALA A 161 19.97 13.41 4.93
CA ALA A 161 21.26 13.93 4.47
C ALA A 161 21.25 14.19 2.96
N LYS A 162 22.04 15.17 2.52
CA LYS A 162 22.20 15.52 1.10
C LYS A 162 22.96 14.43 0.34
#